data_AF-A0A2M7RJJ6-F1
#
_entry.id   AF-A0A2M7RJJ6-F1
#
_cell.length_a   1.000
_cell.length_b   1.000
_cell.length_c   1.000
_cell.angle_alpha   90.00
_cell.angle_beta   90.00
_cell.angle_gamma   90.00
#
_symmetry.space_group_name_H-M   'P 1'
#
loop_
_entity.id
_entity.type
_entity.pdbx_description
1 polymer ?
#
loop_
_entity_poly.entity_id
_entity_poly.type
_entity_poly.pdbx_seq_one_letter_code
_entity_poly.pdbx_strand_id
1 'polypeptide(L)'
;MCVTPQRRRAAISVSSNIAEGSGRNSKQEFIRFINIAIGSLNEVESLVFISTELGYLKNSELIKIKEIINKVGCLLGAFKNYLENSKRLTTLNSRPTKL
;
A
#
# COMPACT_ATOMS: atom_id res chain seq x y z
N MET A 1 16.27 -5.69 20.86
CA MET A 1 16.71 -4.70 19.86
C MET A 1 16.52 -5.13 18.39
N CYS A 2 15.70 -6.17 18.10
CA CYS A 2 15.50 -6.68 16.74
C CYS A 2 14.27 -6.12 16.01
N VAL A 3 13.46 -5.24 16.60
CA VAL A 3 12.16 -4.83 15.99
C VAL A 3 12.28 -3.51 15.20
N THR A 4 13.21 -2.63 15.60
CA THR A 4 13.38 -1.31 14.99
C THR A 4 13.85 -1.35 13.52
N PRO A 5 14.85 -2.19 13.13
CA PRO A 5 15.27 -2.27 11.74
C PRO A 5 14.20 -2.88 10.83
N GLN A 6 13.45 -3.87 11.34
CA GLN A 6 12.37 -4.58 10.65
C GLN A 6 11.22 -3.62 10.35
N ARG A 7 10.82 -2.81 11.34
CA ARG A 7 9.79 -1.77 11.16
C ARG A 7 10.16 -0.74 10.10
N ARG A 8 11.43 -0.29 10.08
CA ARG A 8 11.93 0.66 9.07
C ARG A 8 11.89 0.04 7.67
N ARG A 9 12.35 -1.20 7.52
CA ARG A 9 12.31 -1.91 6.23
C ARG A 9 10.88 -2.10 5.73
N ALA A 10 9.96 -2.55 6.59
CA ALA A 10 8.56 -2.73 6.23
C ALA A 10 7.91 -1.40 5.81
N ALA A 11 8.16 -0.30 6.54
CA ALA A 11 7.63 1.03 6.17
C ALA A 11 8.19 1.54 4.83
N ILE A 12 9.50 1.38 4.58
CA ILE A 12 10.13 1.75 3.30
C ILE A 12 9.57 0.88 2.16
N SER A 13 9.32 -0.41 2.43
CA SER A 13 8.73 -1.34 1.45
C SER A 13 7.36 -0.88 0.97
N VAL A 14 6.54 -0.27 1.84
CA VAL A 14 5.24 0.31 1.42
C VAL A 14 5.44 1.36 0.31
N SER A 15 6.32 2.35 0.52
CA SER A 15 6.55 3.39 -0.47
C SER A 15 7.27 2.88 -1.72
N SER A 16 8.24 1.98 -1.56
CA SER A 16 8.98 1.40 -2.68
C SER A 16 8.07 0.60 -3.60
N ASN A 17 7.17 -0.23 -3.06
CA ASN A 17 6.23 -1.00 -3.88
C ASN A 17 5.23 -0.11 -4.63
N ILE A 18 4.76 0.99 -4.01
CA ILE A 18 3.88 1.96 -4.71
C ILE A 18 4.62 2.59 -5.89
N ALA A 19 5.86 3.05 -5.68
CA ALA A 19 6.68 3.70 -6.71
C ALA A 19 7.09 2.73 -7.83
N GLU A 20 7.43 1.48 -7.47
CA GLU A 20 7.77 0.46 -8.46
C GLU A 20 6.54 0.05 -9.28
N GLY A 21 5.39 -0.08 -8.63
CA GLY A 21 4.12 -0.39 -9.28
C GLY A 21 3.67 0.69 -10.26
N SER A 22 3.89 1.98 -9.94
CA SER A 22 3.51 3.09 -10.81
C SER A 22 4.35 3.16 -12.10
N GLY A 23 5.54 2.57 -12.10
CA GLY A 23 6.39 2.43 -13.28
C GLY A 23 6.05 1.22 -14.18
N ARG A 24 5.03 0.41 -13.84
CA ARG A 24 4.65 -0.78 -14.62
C ARG A 24 3.70 -0.45 -15.76
N ASN A 25 3.78 -1.25 -16.82
CA ASN A 25 3.05 -1.02 -18.08
C ASN A 25 1.59 -1.46 -18.02
N SER A 26 1.23 -2.39 -17.11
CA SER A 26 -0.13 -2.87 -16.98
C SER A 26 -0.73 -2.51 -15.62
N LYS A 27 -2.03 -2.22 -15.61
CA LYS A 27 -2.74 -1.97 -14.35
C LYS A 27 -2.76 -3.21 -13.44
N GLN A 28 -2.75 -4.41 -14.00
CA GLN A 28 -2.73 -5.67 -13.24
C GLN A 28 -1.43 -5.80 -12.45
N GLU A 29 -0.29 -5.44 -13.06
CA GLU A 29 0.98 -5.37 -12.34
C GLU A 29 0.94 -4.28 -11.27
N PHE A 30 0.41 -3.10 -11.56
CA PHE A 30 0.31 -2.05 -10.54
C PHE A 30 -0.55 -2.51 -9.34
N ILE A 31 -1.70 -3.13 -9.58
CA ILE A 31 -2.54 -3.72 -8.51
C ILE A 31 -1.75 -4.75 -7.70
N ARG A 32 -0.94 -5.60 -8.35
CA ARG A 32 -0.07 -6.55 -7.64
C ARG A 32 0.88 -5.84 -6.69
N PHE A 33 1.56 -4.78 -7.14
CA PHE A 33 2.46 -3.98 -6.30
C PHE A 33 1.72 -3.28 -5.16
N ILE A 34 0.49 -2.79 -5.38
CA ILE A 34 -0.34 -2.23 -4.31
C ILE A 34 -0.72 -3.30 -3.27
N ASN A 35 -1.03 -4.54 -3.69
CA ASN A 35 -1.27 -5.63 -2.74
C ASN A 35 -0.01 -5.94 -1.90
N ILE A 36 1.19 -5.88 -2.49
CA ILE A 36 2.45 -6.05 -1.75
C ILE A 36 2.64 -4.90 -0.74
N ALA A 37 2.37 -3.66 -1.14
CA ALA A 37 2.43 -2.50 -0.26
C ALA A 37 1.46 -2.63 0.94
N ILE A 38 0.23 -3.13 0.72
CA ILE A 38 -0.72 -3.44 1.79
C ILE A 38 -0.16 -4.52 2.74
N GLY A 39 0.44 -5.58 2.19
CA GLY A 39 1.10 -6.61 3.00
C GLY A 39 2.21 -6.05 3.89
N SER A 40 3.07 -5.19 3.35
CA SER A 40 4.11 -4.50 4.12
C SER A 40 3.53 -3.57 5.20
N LEU A 41 2.40 -2.92 4.94
CA LEU A 41 1.71 -2.09 5.94
C LEU A 41 1.19 -2.93 7.11
N ASN A 42 0.61 -4.10 6.83
CA ASN A 42 0.15 -5.03 7.87
C ASN A 42 1.32 -5.57 8.73
N GLU A 43 2.49 -5.77 8.11
CA GLU A 43 3.71 -6.12 8.85
C GLU A 43 4.15 -4.97 9.78
N VAL A 44 4.12 -3.71 9.31
CA VAL A 44 4.39 -2.55 10.16
C VAL A 44 3.45 -2.52 11.37
N GLU A 45 2.15 -2.73 11.15
CA GLU A 45 1.16 -2.77 12.23
C GLU A 45 1.46 -3.85 13.27
N SER A 46 1.75 -5.06 12.81
CA SER A 46 2.10 -6.20 13.66
C SER A 46 3.35 -5.92 14.49
N LEU A 47 4.41 -5.37 13.88
CA LEU A 47 5.65 -5.04 14.57
C LEU A 47 5.49 -3.88 15.56
N VAL A 48 4.62 -2.91 15.27
CA VAL A 48 4.29 -1.80 16.18
C VAL A 48 3.51 -2.32 17.40
N PHE A 49 2.57 -3.24 17.18
CA PHE A 49 1.85 -3.90 18.26
C PHE A 49 2.81 -4.66 19.18
N ILE A 50 3.64 -5.54 18.61
CA ILE A 50 4.65 -6.30 19.37
C ILE A 50 5.64 -5.37 20.10
N SER A 51 6.06 -4.28 19.47
CA SER A 51 6.94 -3.29 20.11
C SER A 51 6.30 -2.63 21.33
N THR A 52 4.98 -2.47 21.33
CA THR A 52 4.24 -1.91 22.46
C THR A 52 4.14 -2.91 23.60
N GLU A 53 3.82 -4.17 23.30
CA GLU A 53 3.77 -5.26 24.30
C GLU A 53 5.12 -5.49 24.99
N LEU A 54 6.22 -5.33 24.25
CA LEU A 54 7.58 -5.43 24.78
C LEU A 54 8.04 -4.17 25.54
N GLY A 55 7.19 -3.15 25.67
CA GLY A 55 7.50 -1.89 26.36
C GLY A 55 8.47 -0.96 25.60
N TYR A 56 8.71 -1.21 24.30
CA TYR A 56 9.57 -0.36 23.47
C TYR A 56 8.85 0.88 22.90
N LEU A 57 7.52 0.91 22.96
CA LEU A 57 6.69 2.05 22.57
C LEU A 57 5.71 2.39 23.69
N LYS A 58 5.48 3.68 23.91
CA LYS A 58 4.40 4.13 24.79
C LYS A 58 3.05 3.98 24.09
N ASN A 59 1.99 3.77 24.86
CA ASN A 59 0.62 3.73 24.33
C ASN A 59 0.25 4.98 23.52
N SER A 60 0.74 6.16 23.93
CA SER A 60 0.53 7.41 23.18
C SER A 60 1.21 7.43 21.81
N GLU A 61 2.33 6.73 21.65
CA GLU A 61 3.00 6.55 20.35
C GLU A 61 2.27 5.52 19.50
N LEU A 62 1.79 4.42 20.12
CA LEU A 62 0.98 3.41 19.43
C LEU A 62 -0.27 4.04 18.79
N ILE A 63 -1.00 4.89 19.52
CA ILE A 63 -2.21 5.57 19.00
C ILE A 63 -1.87 6.38 17.75
N LYS A 64 -0.84 7.24 17.81
CA LYS A 64 -0.41 8.06 16.68
C LYS A 64 0.01 7.23 15.47
N ILE A 65 0.75 6.14 15.71
CA ILE A 65 1.21 5.26 14.62
C ILE A 65 0.02 4.52 14.00
N LYS A 66 -0.93 4.03 14.81
CA LYS A 66 -2.16 3.38 14.32
C LYS A 66 -3.01 4.31 13.46
N GLU A 67 -3.14 5.58 13.83
CA GLU A 67 -3.84 6.56 13.00
C GLU A 67 -3.21 6.68 11.60
N ILE A 68 -1.88 6.72 11.53
CA ILE A 68 -1.15 6.78 10.25
C ILE A 68 -1.35 5.48 9.46
N ILE A 69 -1.21 4.32 10.10
CA ILE A 69 -1.42 3.01 9.47
C ILE A 69 -2.82 2.92 8.87
N ASN A 70 -3.85 3.25 9.65
CA ASN A 70 -5.24 3.24 9.19
C ASN A 70 -5.45 4.17 8.00
N LYS A 71 -4.91 5.40 8.07
CA LYS A 71 -5.01 6.35 6.96
C LYS A 71 -4.36 5.82 5.68
N VAL A 72 -3.15 5.27 5.78
CA VAL A 72 -2.44 4.69 4.63
C VAL A 72 -3.19 3.46 4.09
N GLY A 73 -3.69 2.59 4.97
CA GLY A 73 -4.46 1.41 4.59
C GLY A 73 -5.75 1.77 3.83
N CYS A 74 -6.50 2.77 4.31
CA CYS A 74 -7.67 3.28 3.60
C CYS A 74 -7.32 3.85 2.23
N LEU A 75 -6.24 4.64 2.12
CA LEU A 75 -5.79 5.21 0.85
C LEU A 75 -5.36 4.13 -0.14
N LEU A 76 -4.60 3.13 0.30
CA LEU A 76 -4.18 2.00 -0.53
C LEU A 76 -5.38 1.16 -0.99
N GLY A 77 -6.33 0.89 -0.10
CA GLY A 77 -7.55 0.16 -0.44
C GLY A 77 -8.41 0.91 -1.45
N ALA A 78 -8.65 2.21 -1.23
CA ALA A 78 -9.39 3.04 -2.17
C ALA A 78 -8.70 3.13 -3.53
N PHE A 79 -7.37 3.28 -3.54
CA PHE A 79 -6.59 3.35 -4.77
C PHE A 79 -6.58 2.03 -5.53
N LYS A 80 -6.44 0.89 -4.82
CA LYS A 80 -6.62 -0.44 -5.42
C LYS A 80 -7.99 -0.59 -6.07
N ASN A 81 -9.06 -0.24 -5.35
CA ASN A 81 -10.42 -0.32 -5.88
C ASN A 81 -10.61 0.57 -7.11
N TYR A 82 -10.04 1.77 -7.11
CA TYR A 82 -10.02 2.65 -8.28
C TYR A 82 -9.31 1.97 -9.48
N LEU A 83 -8.13 1.40 -9.23
CA LEU A 83 -7.38 0.66 -10.24
C LEU A 83 -8.17 -0.56 -10.72
N GLU A 84 -8.89 -1.31 -9.91
CA GLU A 84 -9.67 -2.45 -10.39
C GLU A 84 -10.85 -2.00 -11.27
N ASN A 85 -11.55 -0.92 -10.88
CA ASN A 85 -12.79 -0.49 -11.51
C ASN A 85 -12.64 0.48 -12.70
N SER A 86 -11.45 1.01 -12.98
CA SER A 86 -11.22 1.98 -14.08
C SER A 86 -11.32 1.39 -15.51
N LYS A 87 -12.33 0.58 -15.84
CA LYS A 87 -12.60 0.00 -17.19
C LYS A 87 -13.22 0.98 -18.20
N ARG A 88 -13.15 2.31 -18.00
CA ARG A 88 -13.87 3.31 -18.81
C ARG A 88 -13.06 4.07 -19.87
N LEU A 89 -11.91 3.56 -20.32
CA LEU A 89 -11.07 4.21 -21.35
C LEU A 89 -10.83 3.36 -22.62
N THR A 90 -11.49 2.21 -22.78
CA THR A 90 -11.32 1.35 -23.98
C THR A 90 -12.43 1.49 -25.04
N THR A 91 -13.27 2.53 -25.00
CA THR A 91 -14.34 2.75 -26.01
C THR A 91 -14.17 4.04 -26.83
N LEU A 92 -12.95 4.34 -27.30
CA LEU A 92 -12.72 5.45 -28.24
C LEU A 92 -11.83 5.10 -29.46
N ASN A 93 -11.70 3.81 -29.82
CA ASN A 93 -10.98 3.40 -31.05
C ASN A 93 -11.77 2.42 -31.93
N SER A 94 -13.06 2.70 -32.16
CA SER A 94 -13.77 2.20 -33.35
C SER A 94 -14.14 3.39 -34.23
N ARG A 95 -13.13 3.98 -34.89
CA ARG A 95 -13.39 4.74 -36.13
C ARG A 95 -14.00 3.73 -37.12
N PRO A 96 -15.19 3.98 -37.70
CA PRO A 96 -15.70 3.13 -38.74
C PRO A 96 -14.78 3.32 -39.96
N THR A 97 -14.09 2.27 -40.38
CA THR A 97 -13.55 2.19 -41.73
C THR A 97 -14.73 2.21 -42.68
N LYS A 98 -15.06 3.40 -43.19
CA LYS A 98 -15.76 3.53 -44.47
C LYS A 98 -14.77 3.12 -45.54
N LEU A 99 -15.01 1.98 -46.17
CA LEU A 99 -14.80 1.71 -47.59
C LEU A 99 -15.85 0.68 -48.01
#